data_AF-A0A4Y2AK07-F1
#
_entry.id   AF-A0A4Y2AK07-F1
#
_cell.length_a   1.000
_cell.length_b   1.000
_cell.length_c   1.000
_cell.angle_alpha   90.00
_cell.angle_beta   90.00
_cell.angle_gamma   90.00
#
_symmetry.space_group_name_H-M   'P 1'
#
loop_
_entity.id
_entity.type
_entity.pdbx_description
1 polymer ?
#
loop_
_entity_poly.entity_id
_entity_poly.type
_entity_poly.pdbx_seq_one_letter_code
_entity_poly.pdbx_strand_id
1 'polypeptide(L)'
;MIEEVKSEVQGKIEEEKGEVQRMSEEVKNKVQGKIGDIEKRLSDLEIRPDNFPVSPEVMYSRPTVKSLTFDGRTSWTVFKTQFDVVSSANGWNNRVKASQLVASLRGSAAEVLQGIP
;
A
#
# COMPACT_ATOMS: atom_id res chain seq x y z
N MET A 1 47.19 -40.04 9.33
CA MET A 1 45.81 -39.95 9.86
C MET A 1 45.36 -38.50 10.07
N ILE A 2 45.99 -37.71 10.94
CA ILE A 2 45.55 -36.31 11.18
C ILE A 2 45.68 -35.42 9.93
N GLU A 3 46.80 -35.49 9.20
CA GLU A 3 47.01 -34.68 7.97
C GLU A 3 46.03 -35.05 6.84
N GLU A 4 45.64 -36.31 6.74
CA GLU A 4 44.70 -36.81 5.74
C GLU A 4 43.29 -36.28 6.00
N VAL A 5 42.84 -36.35 7.26
CA VAL A 5 41.55 -35.78 7.70
C VAL A 5 41.53 -34.27 7.48
N LYS A 6 42.64 -33.56 7.73
CA LYS A 6 42.74 -32.12 7.49
C LYS A 6 42.62 -31.76 6.00
N SER A 7 43.27 -32.53 5.12
CA SER A 7 43.16 -32.35 3.67
C SER A 7 41.73 -32.61 3.16
N GLU A 8 41.05 -33.63 3.69
CA GLU A 8 39.67 -33.96 3.31
C GLU A 8 38.68 -32.86 3.75
N VAL A 9 38.83 -32.37 4.98
CA VAL A 9 38.00 -31.27 5.50
C VAL A 9 38.21 -29.99 4.69
N GLN A 10 39.46 -29.65 4.35
CA GLN A 10 39.76 -28.48 3.53
C GLN A 10 39.16 -28.60 2.12
N GLY A 11 39.19 -29.79 1.52
CA GLY A 11 38.55 -30.04 0.22
C GLY A 11 37.03 -29.82 0.26
N LYS A 12 36.35 -30.36 1.28
CA LYS A 12 34.89 -30.18 1.46
C LYS A 12 34.51 -28.71 1.67
N ILE A 13 35.32 -27.95 2.42
CA ILE A 13 35.09 -26.51 2.64
C ILE A 13 35.18 -25.72 1.33
N GLU A 14 36.17 -26.00 0.47
CA GLU A 14 36.29 -25.31 -0.82
C GLU A 14 35.14 -25.70 -1.78
N GLU A 15 34.68 -26.95 -1.75
CA GLU A 15 33.51 -27.40 -2.52
C GLU A 15 32.23 -26.69 -2.07
N GLU A 16 31.92 -26.72 -0.77
CA GLU A 16 30.73 -26.05 -0.20
C GLU A 16 30.78 -24.54 -0.46
N LYS A 17 31.96 -23.92 -0.35
CA LYS A 17 32.13 -22.49 -0.67
C LYS A 17 31.80 -22.21 -2.14
N GLY A 18 32.19 -23.09 -3.06
CA GLY A 18 31.84 -23.01 -4.48
C GLY A 18 30.34 -23.19 -4.73
N GLU A 19 29.65 -24.06 -3.99
CA GLU A 19 28.19 -24.19 -4.04
C GLU A 19 27.47 -22.95 -3.54
N VAL A 20 27.90 -22.41 -2.40
CA VAL A 20 27.32 -21.19 -1.82
C VAL A 20 27.49 -20.01 -2.78
N GLN A 21 28.65 -19.87 -3.42
CA GLN A 21 28.87 -18.82 -4.41
C GLN A 21 27.92 -18.95 -5.61
N ARG A 22 27.78 -20.16 -6.17
CA ARG A 22 26.86 -20.42 -7.29
C ARG A 22 25.40 -20.12 -6.91
N MET A 23 24.96 -20.55 -5.74
CA MET A 23 23.62 -20.27 -5.22
C MET A 23 23.39 -18.75 -5.05
N SER A 24 24.38 -18.03 -4.54
CA SER A 24 24.30 -16.57 -4.37
C SER A 24 24.13 -15.85 -5.72
N GLU A 25 24.88 -16.26 -6.74
CA GLU A 25 24.76 -15.73 -8.10
C GLU A 25 23.37 -16.02 -8.72
N GLU A 26 22.86 -17.25 -8.55
CA GLU A 26 21.53 -17.61 -9.03
C GLU A 26 20.42 -16.78 -8.37
N VAL A 27 20.48 -16.65 -7.03
CA VAL A 27 19.52 -15.84 -6.27
C VAL A 27 19.57 -14.38 -6.72
N LYS A 28 20.78 -13.82 -6.90
CA LYS A 28 20.96 -12.45 -7.39
C LYS A 28 20.30 -12.25 -8.75
N ASN A 29 20.54 -13.15 -9.71
CA ASN A 29 19.96 -13.07 -11.04
C ASN A 29 18.42 -13.15 -11.00
N LYS A 30 17.87 -14.05 -10.18
CA LYS A 30 16.42 -14.21 -10.00
C LYS A 30 15.76 -12.97 -9.38
N VAL A 31 16.42 -12.35 -8.40
CA VAL A 31 15.94 -11.12 -7.78
C VAL A 31 15.96 -9.97 -8.78
N GLN A 32 17.05 -9.80 -9.53
CA GLN A 32 17.15 -8.76 -10.56
C GLN A 32 16.07 -8.91 -11.65
N GLY A 33 15.81 -10.14 -12.12
CA GLY A 33 14.74 -10.40 -13.08
C GLY A 33 13.36 -10.01 -12.54
N LYS A 34 13.04 -10.40 -11.30
CA LYS A 34 11.76 -10.04 -10.66
C LYS A 34 11.59 -8.54 -10.45
N ILE A 35 12.67 -7.81 -10.12
CA ILE A 35 12.62 -6.35 -9.99
C ILE A 35 12.27 -5.73 -11.33
N GLY A 36 12.93 -6.14 -12.43
CA GLY A 36 12.62 -5.62 -13.77
C GLY A 36 11.18 -5.90 -14.20
N ASP A 37 10.65 -7.09 -13.92
CA ASP A 37 9.25 -7.42 -14.19
C ASP A 37 8.27 -6.52 -13.41
N ILE A 38 8.59 -6.22 -12.15
CA ILE A 38 7.78 -5.32 -11.31
C ILE A 38 7.85 -3.88 -11.83
N GLU A 39 9.04 -3.39 -12.16
CA GLU A 39 9.23 -2.04 -12.72
C GLU A 39 8.44 -1.87 -14.02
N LYS A 40 8.50 -2.85 -14.93
CA LYS A 40 7.70 -2.85 -16.16
C LYS A 40 6.20 -2.81 -15.86
N ARG A 41 5.71 -3.67 -14.96
CA ARG A 41 4.30 -3.69 -14.56
C ARG A 41 3.87 -2.37 -13.91
N LEU A 42 4.77 -1.71 -13.18
CA LEU A 42 4.51 -0.41 -12.57
C LEU A 42 4.38 0.67 -13.65
N SER A 43 5.25 0.68 -14.66
CA SER A 43 5.14 1.58 -15.81
C SER A 43 3.86 1.35 -16.62
N ASP A 44 3.44 0.10 -16.83
CA ASP A 44 2.18 -0.24 -17.49
C ASP A 44 0.95 0.21 -16.67
N LEU A 45 1.05 0.22 -15.34
CA LEU A 45 0.00 0.74 -14.45
C LEU A 45 0.01 2.27 -14.34
N GLU A 46 1.15 2.92 -14.62
CA GLU A 46 1.31 4.38 -14.65
C GLU A 46 0.86 5.00 -15.99
N ILE A 47 0.15 4.23 -16.85
CA ILE A 47 -0.55 4.75 -18.03
C ILE A 47 -1.68 5.68 -17.56
N ARG A 48 -1.32 6.95 -17.33
CA ARG A 48 -2.17 8.15 -17.31
C ARG A 48 -3.40 8.11 -16.38
N PRO A 49 -3.42 8.91 -15.31
CA PRO A 49 -4.66 9.25 -14.61
C PRO A 49 -5.61 10.17 -15.41
N ASP A 50 -5.23 10.56 -16.65
CA ASP A 50 -5.72 11.81 -17.24
C ASP A 50 -6.07 11.68 -18.73
N ASN A 51 -6.87 10.67 -19.10
CA ASN A 51 -7.40 10.56 -20.46
C ASN A 51 -8.72 9.79 -20.56
N PHE A 52 -9.52 9.74 -19.50
CA PHE A 52 -10.95 9.56 -19.75
C PHE A 52 -11.45 10.85 -20.38
N PRO A 53 -12.09 10.83 -21.57
CA PRO A 53 -12.93 11.95 -21.94
C PRO A 53 -14.03 11.97 -20.89
N VAL A 54 -13.84 12.80 -19.86
CA VAL A 54 -14.87 13.10 -18.86
C VAL A 54 -15.92 13.88 -19.65
N SER A 55 -16.83 13.14 -20.27
CA SER A 55 -18.01 13.69 -20.89
C SER A 55 -18.72 14.57 -19.85
N PRO A 56 -19.12 15.80 -20.20
CA PRO A 56 -19.82 16.71 -19.29
C PRO A 56 -21.05 16.08 -18.61
N GLU A 57 -21.68 15.07 -19.23
CA GLU A 57 -22.82 14.32 -18.67
C GLU A 57 -22.53 13.60 -17.34
N VAL A 58 -21.27 13.24 -17.05
CA VAL A 58 -20.91 12.60 -15.77
C VAL A 58 -20.79 13.64 -14.63
N MET A 59 -20.59 14.93 -14.94
CA MET A 59 -20.53 15.97 -13.91
C MET A 59 -21.89 16.28 -13.28
N TYR A 60 -23.00 15.96 -13.95
CA TYR A 60 -24.34 16.40 -13.53
C TYR A 60 -25.21 15.33 -12.86
N SER A 61 -24.72 14.09 -12.71
CA SER A 61 -25.50 13.00 -12.07
C SER A 61 -24.79 12.35 -10.88
N ARG A 62 -23.71 12.95 -10.35
CA ARG A 62 -23.12 12.44 -9.10
C ARG A 62 -23.99 12.93 -7.93
N PRO A 63 -24.71 12.05 -7.20
CA PRO A 63 -25.42 12.47 -6.02
C PRO A 63 -24.35 12.93 -5.02
N THR A 64 -24.25 14.22 -4.77
CA THR A 64 -23.47 14.75 -3.65
C THR A 64 -24.22 14.41 -2.38
N VAL A 65 -24.03 13.18 -1.90
CA VAL A 65 -24.53 12.80 -0.58
C VAL A 65 -23.86 13.74 0.42
N LYS A 66 -24.67 14.52 1.12
CA LYS A 66 -24.21 15.58 2.03
C LYS A 66 -23.20 15.02 3.03
N SER A 67 -22.20 15.82 3.36
CA SER A 67 -21.19 15.50 4.37
C SER A 67 -21.87 15.16 5.71
N LEU A 68 -21.51 14.02 6.28
CA LEU A 68 -21.95 13.60 7.61
C LEU A 68 -21.33 14.52 8.68
N THR A 69 -22.05 14.77 9.76
CA THR A 69 -21.54 15.48 10.96
C THR A 69 -21.49 14.48 12.11
N PHE A 70 -20.38 14.45 12.84
CA PHE A 70 -20.21 13.66 14.05
C PHE A 70 -20.16 14.60 15.26
N ASP A 71 -21.25 14.63 16.01
CA ASP A 71 -21.46 15.44 17.22
C ASP A 71 -21.47 14.59 18.50
N GLY A 72 -21.13 13.30 18.40
CA GLY A 72 -21.12 12.35 19.52
C GLY A 72 -22.48 11.75 19.89
N ARG A 73 -23.57 12.08 19.18
CA ARG A 73 -24.91 11.48 19.46
C ARG A 73 -25.03 10.03 18.99
N THR A 74 -24.38 9.70 17.88
CA THR A 74 -24.26 8.32 17.38
C THR A 74 -22.93 7.73 17.80
N SER A 75 -22.84 6.41 17.96
CA SER A 75 -21.55 5.76 18.25
C SER A 75 -20.54 5.96 17.11
N TRP A 76 -19.25 6.00 17.45
CA TRP A 76 -18.17 6.14 16.47
C TRP A 76 -18.18 5.03 15.41
N THR A 77 -18.54 3.80 15.79
CA THR A 77 -18.63 2.67 14.87
C THR A 77 -19.70 2.86 13.82
N VAL A 78 -20.90 3.32 14.23
CA VAL A 78 -22.00 3.63 13.31
C VAL A 78 -21.61 4.76 12.36
N PHE A 79 -20.95 5.80 12.88
CA PHE A 79 -20.46 6.90 12.07
C PHE A 79 -19.44 6.43 11.01
N LYS A 80 -18.46 5.59 11.37
CA LYS A 80 -17.48 5.05 10.41
C LYS A 80 -18.15 4.25 9.29
N THR A 81 -19.11 3.39 9.61
CA THR A 81 -19.85 2.63 8.59
C THR A 81 -20.60 3.56 7.63
N GLN A 82 -21.28 4.57 8.14
CA GLN A 82 -21.97 5.56 7.30
C GLN A 82 -20.99 6.37 6.45
N PHE A 83 -19.87 6.78 7.04
CA PHE A 83 -18.80 7.50 6.35
C PHE A 83 -18.19 6.67 5.21
N ASP A 84 -17.96 5.37 5.43
CA ASP A 84 -17.44 4.47 4.40
C ASP A 84 -18.41 4.28 3.24
N VAL A 85 -19.71 4.09 3.52
CA VAL A 85 -20.76 4.01 2.50
C VAL A 85 -20.82 5.31 1.68
N VAL A 86 -20.85 6.47 2.34
CA VAL A 86 -20.90 7.78 1.69
C VAL A 86 -19.63 8.05 0.89
N SER A 87 -18.46 7.72 1.41
CA SER A 87 -17.19 7.92 0.71
C SER A 87 -17.07 7.06 -0.55
N SER A 88 -17.62 5.85 -0.50
CA SER A 88 -17.62 4.90 -1.63
C SER A 88 -18.61 5.34 -2.71
N ALA A 89 -19.83 5.72 -2.32
CA ALA A 89 -20.84 6.26 -3.24
C ALA A 89 -20.37 7.54 -3.93
N ASN A 90 -19.65 8.40 -3.20
CA ASN A 90 -19.06 9.61 -3.74
C ASN A 90 -17.69 9.39 -4.40
N GLY A 91 -17.18 8.16 -4.50
CA GLY A 91 -15.85 7.81 -5.04
C GLY A 91 -14.73 8.73 -4.53
N TRP A 92 -14.72 9.02 -3.24
CA TRP A 92 -13.68 9.82 -2.60
C TRP A 92 -12.37 9.04 -2.54
N ASN A 93 -11.29 9.65 -3.00
CA ASN A 93 -9.93 9.14 -2.79
C ASN A 93 -9.48 9.41 -1.33
N ASN A 94 -8.36 8.79 -0.93
CA ASN A 94 -7.87 8.86 0.46
C ASN A 94 -7.65 10.29 0.97
N ARG A 95 -7.20 11.21 0.10
CA ARG A 95 -7.01 12.62 0.44
C ARG A 95 -8.34 13.27 0.80
N VAL A 96 -9.36 13.08 -0.04
CA VAL A 96 -10.70 13.63 0.19
C VAL A 96 -11.36 12.98 1.41
N LYS A 97 -11.19 11.67 1.62
CA LYS A 97 -11.68 10.96 2.82
C LYS A 97 -11.08 11.57 4.10
N ALA A 98 -9.76 11.81 4.14
CA ALA A 98 -9.12 12.41 5.30
C ALA A 98 -9.64 13.82 5.59
N SER A 99 -9.71 14.70 4.57
CA SER A 99 -10.23 16.06 4.75
C SER A 99 -11.70 16.09 5.18
N GLN A 100 -12.54 15.22 4.62
CA GLN A 100 -13.96 15.14 4.99
C GLN A 100 -14.15 14.56 6.39
N LEU A 101 -13.32 13.60 6.80
CA LEU A 101 -13.35 13.07 8.16
C LEU A 101 -13.06 14.19 9.16
N VAL A 102 -12.01 14.98 8.94
CA VAL A 102 -11.71 16.13 9.81
C VAL A 102 -12.85 17.15 9.82
N ALA A 103 -13.41 17.47 8.66
CA ALA A 103 -14.51 18.44 8.54
C ALA A 103 -15.82 17.97 9.19
N SER A 104 -16.03 16.64 9.28
CA SER A 104 -17.21 16.05 9.90
C SER A 104 -17.22 16.15 11.42
N LEU A 105 -16.05 16.27 12.06
CA LEU A 105 -15.94 16.35 13.51
C LEU A 105 -16.33 17.74 14.00
N ARG A 106 -17.19 17.79 15.02
CA ARG A 106 -17.62 19.04 15.69
C ARG A 106 -17.50 18.90 17.21
N GLY A 107 -17.29 20.02 17.91
CA GLY A 107 -17.24 20.05 19.37
C GLY A 107 -16.15 19.14 19.95
N SER A 108 -16.43 18.49 21.08
CA SER A 108 -15.49 17.58 21.78
C SER A 108 -15.00 16.39 20.94
N ALA A 109 -15.68 16.08 19.82
CA ALA A 109 -15.19 15.04 18.91
C ALA A 109 -13.96 15.48 18.09
N ALA A 110 -13.76 16.79 17.90
CA ALA A 110 -12.55 17.31 17.25
C ALA A 110 -11.30 17.21 18.14
N GLU A 111 -11.48 17.15 19.47
CA GLU A 111 -10.38 17.04 20.44
C GLU A 111 -9.68 15.67 20.38
N VAL A 112 -10.35 14.63 19.86
CA VAL A 112 -9.76 13.30 19.62
C VAL A 112 -8.53 13.36 18.71
N LEU A 113 -8.47 14.35 17.80
CA LEU A 113 -7.33 14.53 16.88
C LEU A 113 -6.13 15.25 17.52
N GLN A 114 -6.30 15.89 18.69
CA GLN A 114 -5.22 16.60 19.39
C GLN A 114 -4.40 15.69 20.31
N GLY A 115 -4.85 14.45 20.54
CA GLY A 115 -4.24 13.48 21.46
C GLY A 115 -3.36 12.42 20.80
N ILE A 116 -3.02 12.56 19.51
CA ILE A 116 -2.10 11.65 18.82
C ILE A 116 -0.68 12.22 18.96
N PRO A 117 0.23 11.60 19.74
CA PRO A 117 1.62 12.04 19.84
C PRO A 117 2.40 11.86 18.53
#